data_AF-C9MVM6-F1
#
_entry.id   AF-C9MVM6-F1
#
_cell.length_a   1.000
_cell.length_b   1.000
_cell.length_c   1.000
_cell.angle_alpha   90.00
_cell.angle_beta   90.00
_cell.angle_gamma   90.00
#
_symmetry.space_group_name_H-M   'P 1'
#
loop_
_entity.id
_entity.type
_entity.pdbx_description
1 polymer ?
#
loop_
_entity_poly.entity_id
_entity_poly.type
_entity_poly.pdbx_seq_one_letter_code
_entity_poly.pdbx_strand_id
1 'polypeptide(L)'
;MKIKEIGEKIKIGIDKIGFAMPKYFLDIRDLALGRNENENKFVKGLMQSEMSIAPVTEDIVSLGASAAEQILDEENKKILKWLLLEQNLELTKARLLLFLSIICWTFSHLHDVSRLRKPAMGQPPH
;
A
#
# COMPACT_ATOMS: atom_id res chain seq x y z
N MET A 1 -44.03 -10.61 29.08
CA MET A 1 -42.71 -10.78 29.71
C MET A 1 -41.65 -10.52 28.63
N LYS A 2 -40.68 -9.66 28.94
CA LYS A 2 -39.81 -8.89 28.03
C LYS A 2 -39.23 -9.68 26.84
N ILE A 3 -39.44 -9.13 25.63
CA ILE A 3 -38.52 -9.27 24.49
C ILE A 3 -37.24 -8.53 24.92
N LYS A 4 -36.38 -9.21 25.68
CA LYS A 4 -35.06 -8.69 26.03
C LYS A 4 -34.19 -8.82 24.79
N GLU A 5 -33.90 -7.65 24.20
CA GLU A 5 -32.58 -7.26 23.68
C GLU A 5 -31.69 -8.41 23.19
N ILE A 6 -31.48 -8.51 21.87
CA ILE A 6 -30.13 -8.36 21.31
C ILE A 6 -30.27 -7.79 19.88
N GLY A 7 -30.54 -6.49 19.79
CA GLY A 7 -30.12 -5.73 18.61
C GLY A 7 -28.62 -5.57 18.72
N GLU A 8 -27.87 -6.64 18.46
CA GLU A 8 -26.41 -6.57 18.44
C GLU A 8 -26.03 -5.68 17.27
N LYS A 9 -25.63 -4.45 17.59
CA LYS A 9 -25.08 -3.52 16.62
C LYS A 9 -23.80 -4.15 16.09
N ILE A 10 -23.86 -4.76 14.92
CA ILE A 10 -22.67 -5.24 14.20
C ILE A 10 -21.73 -4.04 14.07
N LYS A 11 -20.59 -4.08 14.76
CA LYS A 11 -19.56 -3.04 14.66
C LYS A 11 -18.83 -3.23 13.34
N ILE A 12 -19.31 -2.54 12.31
CA ILE A 12 -18.68 -2.50 10.99
C ILE A 12 -17.73 -1.29 10.98
N GLY A 13 -16.49 -1.52 10.59
CA GLY A 13 -15.47 -0.49 10.54
C GLY A 13 -14.19 -1.00 9.90
N ILE A 14 -13.19 -0.13 9.84
CA ILE A 14 -11.86 -0.49 9.38
C ILE A 14 -11.13 -1.17 10.54
N ASP A 15 -10.76 -2.44 10.37
CA ASP A 15 -10.02 -3.19 11.38
C ASP A 15 -8.52 -2.85 11.35
N LYS A 16 -7.92 -2.85 10.16
CA LYS A 16 -6.50 -2.53 9.94
C LYS A 16 -6.31 -1.72 8.67
N ILE A 17 -5.31 -0.84 8.66
CA ILE A 17 -4.88 -0.07 7.48
C ILE A 17 -3.40 -0.32 7.25
N GLY A 18 -3.06 -0.79 6.05
CA GLY A 18 -1.69 -0.94 5.58
C GLY A 18 -1.40 0.12 4.53
N PHE A 19 -0.17 0.64 4.51
CA PHE A 19 0.25 1.66 3.55
C PHE A 19 1.59 1.30 2.94
N ALA A 20 1.69 1.44 1.62
CA ALA A 20 2.94 1.27 0.89
C ALA A 20 3.06 2.38 -0.15
N MET A 21 4.28 2.89 -0.31
CA MET A 21 4.61 3.90 -1.30
C MET A 21 5.85 3.48 -2.08
N PRO A 22 6.01 3.95 -3.33
CA PRO A 22 7.23 3.77 -4.08
C PRO A 22 8.46 4.32 -3.35
N LYS A 23 9.63 3.77 -3.65
CA LYS A 23 10.89 4.15 -2.97
C LYS A 23 11.46 5.49 -3.41
N TYR A 24 11.06 5.98 -4.58
CA TYR A 24 11.62 7.21 -5.16
C TYR A 24 10.61 8.35 -5.08
N PHE A 25 11.15 9.55 -4.90
CA PHE A 25 10.40 10.81 -4.92
C PHE A 25 11.10 11.79 -5.86
N LEU A 26 10.30 12.67 -6.45
CA LEU A 26 10.73 13.81 -7.26
C LEU A 26 10.39 15.09 -6.49
N ASP A 27 11.38 15.97 -6.28
CA ASP A 27 11.11 17.31 -5.78
C ASP A 27 10.30 18.08 -6.82
N ILE A 28 9.17 18.63 -6.38
CA ILE A 28 8.26 19.35 -7.24
C ILE A 28 8.87 20.67 -7.76
N ARG A 29 9.86 21.23 -7.06
CA ARG A 29 10.63 22.38 -7.54
C ARG A 29 11.45 22.02 -8.78
N ASP A 30 12.10 20.86 -8.77
CA ASP A 30 12.84 20.35 -9.93
C ASP A 30 11.91 20.09 -11.11
N LEU A 31 10.70 19.58 -10.83
CA LEU A 31 9.65 19.44 -11.85
C LEU A 31 9.21 20.79 -12.41
N ALA A 32 9.05 21.82 -11.57
CA ALA A 32 8.65 23.15 -11.99
C ALA A 32 9.72 23.79 -12.89
N LEU A 33 11.00 23.68 -12.49
CA LEU A 33 12.15 24.12 -13.30
C LEU A 33 12.19 23.39 -14.65
N GLY A 34 12.04 22.06 -14.65
CA GLY A 34 12.05 21.25 -15.87
C GLY A 34 10.88 21.55 -16.82
N ARG A 35 9.76 22.08 -16.30
CA ARG A 35 8.59 22.50 -17.10
C ARG A 35 8.53 24.00 -17.37
N ASN A 36 9.53 24.77 -16.94
CA ASN A 36 9.58 26.23 -17.05
C ASN A 36 8.35 26.92 -16.43
N GLU A 37 7.88 26.39 -15.29
CA GLU A 37 6.72 26.87 -14.52
C GLU A 37 7.18 27.44 -13.16
N ASN A 38 6.35 28.28 -12.55
CA ASN A 38 6.66 28.84 -11.23
C ASN A 38 6.51 27.79 -10.13
N GLU A 39 7.59 27.50 -9.40
CA GLU A 39 7.62 26.57 -8.26
C GLU A 39 6.55 26.86 -7.19
N ASN A 40 6.22 28.14 -6.95
CA ASN A 40 5.26 28.54 -5.93
C ASN A 40 3.84 28.08 -6.28
N LYS A 41 3.54 27.85 -7.55
CA LYS A 41 2.26 27.30 -8.00
C LYS A 41 2.01 25.93 -7.35
N PHE A 42 3.05 25.11 -7.24
CA PHE A 42 2.94 23.78 -6.68
C PHE A 42 3.17 23.77 -5.16
N VAL A 43 4.21 24.44 -4.68
CA VAL A 43 4.56 24.42 -3.25
C VAL A 43 3.57 25.23 -2.40
N LYS A 44 3.16 26.42 -2.87
CA LYS A 44 2.20 27.27 -2.13
C LYS A 44 0.77 27.08 -2.60
N GLY A 45 0.56 26.92 -3.91
CA GLY A 45 -0.78 26.75 -4.46
C GLY A 45 -1.37 25.37 -4.17
N LEU A 46 -0.62 24.29 -4.44
CA LEU A 46 -1.08 22.92 -4.22
C LEU A 46 -0.63 22.32 -2.89
N MET A 47 0.23 23.02 -2.13
CA MET A 47 0.83 22.52 -0.89
C MET A 47 1.54 21.17 -1.08
N GLN A 48 2.19 20.98 -2.23
CA GLN A 48 2.90 19.75 -2.57
C GLN A 48 4.40 20.01 -2.63
N SER A 49 5.17 19.29 -1.80
CA SER A 49 6.64 19.32 -1.81
C SER A 49 7.24 18.25 -2.71
N GLU A 50 6.66 17.05 -2.71
CA GLU A 50 7.26 15.86 -3.32
C GLU A 50 6.20 15.04 -4.07
N MET A 51 6.64 14.29 -5.08
CA MET A 51 5.82 13.32 -5.81
C MET A 51 6.50 11.95 -5.81
N SER A 52 5.81 10.93 -5.33
CA SER A 52 6.31 9.55 -5.42
C SER A 52 6.30 9.06 -6.86
N ILE A 53 7.40 8.45 -7.30
CA ILE A 53 7.56 7.90 -8.64
C ILE A 53 7.83 6.40 -8.52
N ALA A 54 6.97 5.59 -9.12
CA ALA A 54 7.14 4.15 -9.18
C ALA A 54 8.16 3.77 -10.28
N PRO A 55 9.22 3.01 -9.96
CA PRO A 55 10.09 2.42 -10.97
C PRO A 55 9.34 1.33 -11.75
N VAL A 56 9.85 0.94 -12.92
CA VAL A 56 9.22 -0.10 -13.76
C VAL A 56 9.04 -1.46 -13.07
N THR A 57 9.77 -1.71 -11.98
CA THR A 57 9.70 -2.92 -11.16
C THR A 57 8.60 -2.89 -10.11
N GLU A 58 8.01 -1.73 -9.82
CA GLU A 58 6.94 -1.57 -8.83
C GLU A 58 5.67 -1.11 -9.54
N ASP A 59 4.59 -1.89 -9.38
CA ASP A 59 3.27 -1.57 -9.90
C ASP A 59 2.21 -1.60 -8.79
N ILE A 60 0.95 -1.37 -9.16
CA ILE A 60 -0.15 -1.39 -8.18
C ILE A 60 -0.28 -2.75 -7.47
N VAL A 61 0.01 -3.86 -8.16
CA VAL A 61 -0.09 -5.20 -7.57
C VAL A 61 0.98 -5.35 -6.49
N SER A 62 2.20 -4.95 -6.82
CA SER A 62 3.35 -5.01 -5.92
C SER A 62 3.15 -4.11 -4.69
N LEU A 63 2.74 -2.85 -4.91
CA LEU A 63 2.47 -1.90 -3.83
C LEU A 63 1.31 -2.34 -2.95
N GLY A 64 0.21 -2.80 -3.54
CA GLY A 64 -0.91 -3.33 -2.77
C GLY A 64 -0.52 -4.58 -1.98
N ALA A 65 0.35 -5.44 -2.52
CA ALA A 65 0.79 -6.65 -1.84
C ALA A 65 1.67 -6.29 -0.64
N SER A 66 2.59 -5.33 -0.80
CA SER A 66 3.40 -4.79 0.30
C SER A 66 2.57 -4.06 1.36
N ALA A 67 1.48 -3.39 0.98
CA ALA A 67 0.54 -2.80 1.95
C ALA A 67 -0.28 -3.88 2.67
N ALA A 68 -0.73 -4.91 1.94
CA ALA A 68 -1.52 -6.01 2.49
C ALA A 68 -0.69 -6.91 3.41
N GLU A 69 0.59 -7.15 3.10
CA GLU A 69 1.53 -7.91 3.92
C GLU A 69 1.68 -7.32 5.34
N GLN A 70 1.56 -6.00 5.48
CA GLN A 70 1.64 -5.33 6.79
C GLN A 70 0.41 -5.58 7.68
N ILE A 71 -0.72 -6.05 7.12
CA ILE A 71 -1.99 -6.19 7.84
C ILE A 71 -2.59 -7.60 7.82
N LEU A 72 -2.20 -8.45 6.87
CA LEU A 72 -2.77 -9.78 6.68
C LEU A 72 -2.01 -10.85 7.47
N ASP A 73 -2.62 -11.31 8.55
CA ASP A 73 -2.22 -12.51 9.29
C ASP A 73 -2.84 -13.78 8.68
N GLU A 74 -2.32 -14.96 9.03
CA GLU A 74 -2.79 -16.26 8.49
C GLU A 74 -4.28 -16.55 8.74
N GLU A 75 -4.84 -16.05 9.84
CA GLU A 75 -6.27 -16.17 10.14
C GLU A 75 -7.11 -15.26 9.22
N ASN A 76 -6.63 -14.03 8.97
CA ASN A 76 -7.31 -13.04 8.14
C ASN A 76 -7.36 -13.46 6.67
N LYS A 77 -6.32 -14.13 6.16
CA LYS A 77 -6.28 -14.64 4.78
C LYS A 77 -7.39 -15.66 4.49
N LYS A 78 -7.81 -16.44 5.49
CA LYS A 78 -8.86 -17.47 5.33
C LYS A 78 -10.27 -16.88 5.37
N ILE A 79 -10.43 -15.72 6.00
CA ILE A 79 -11.73 -15.05 6.20
C ILE A 79 -11.99 -14.02 5.08
N LEU A 80 -10.94 -13.55 4.40
CA LEU A 80 -11.04 -12.56 3.35
C LEU A 80 -11.91 -13.04 2.19
N LYS A 81 -13.06 -12.40 2.02
CA LYS A 81 -14.08 -12.79 1.04
C LYS A 81 -14.04 -11.95 -0.23
N TRP A 82 -13.72 -10.66 -0.09
CA TRP A 82 -13.72 -9.70 -1.19
C TRP A 82 -12.42 -8.89 -1.20
N LEU A 83 -11.91 -8.67 -2.42
CA LEU A 83 -10.77 -7.81 -2.72
C LEU A 83 -11.18 -6.88 -3.86
N LEU A 84 -11.02 -5.57 -3.66
CA LEU A 84 -11.35 -4.55 -4.64
C LEU A 84 -10.09 -3.75 -4.99
N LEU A 85 -9.82 -3.61 -6.28
CA LEU A 85 -8.73 -2.81 -6.83
C LEU A 85 -9.32 -1.96 -7.95
N GLU A 86 -9.25 -0.64 -7.83
CA GLU A 86 -9.67 0.25 -8.90
C GLU A 86 -8.47 0.54 -9.81
N GLN A 87 -8.40 -0.11 -10.99
CA GLN A 87 -7.57 0.33 -12.11
C GLN A 87 -8.21 0.05 -13.46
N ASN A 88 -8.14 1.07 -14.32
CA ASN A 88 -8.66 1.12 -15.70
C ASN A 88 -7.70 0.48 -16.72
N LEU A 89 -7.06 -0.65 -16.37
CA LEU A 89 -6.21 -1.40 -17.29
C LEU A 89 -6.82 -2.78 -17.47
N GLU A 90 -7.02 -3.24 -18.71
CA GLU A 90 -7.72 -4.50 -19.07
C GLU A 90 -7.19 -5.78 -18.40
N LEU A 91 -6.07 -5.69 -17.67
CA LEU A 91 -5.40 -6.77 -16.96
C LEU A 91 -5.99 -7.06 -15.56
N THR A 92 -7.12 -6.46 -15.15
CA THR A 92 -7.67 -6.53 -13.78
C THR A 92 -7.83 -7.96 -13.24
N LYS A 93 -8.25 -8.93 -14.05
CA LYS A 93 -8.36 -10.35 -13.63
C LYS A 93 -7.00 -11.01 -13.40
N ALA A 94 -6.05 -10.81 -14.32
CA ALA A 94 -4.70 -11.38 -14.22
C ALA A 94 -3.92 -10.75 -13.06
N ARG A 95 -4.10 -9.46 -12.83
CA ARG A 95 -3.48 -8.73 -11.70
C ARG A 95 -4.04 -9.15 -10.35
N LEU A 96 -5.34 -9.42 -10.25
CA LEU A 96 -5.94 -9.97 -9.03
C LEU A 96 -5.41 -11.37 -8.72
N LEU A 97 -5.28 -12.23 -9.74
CA LEU A 97 -4.69 -13.57 -9.60
C LEU A 97 -3.21 -13.49 -9.21
N LEU A 98 -2.45 -12.57 -9.81
CA LEU A 98 -1.06 -12.31 -9.47
C LEU A 98 -0.92 -11.77 -8.04
N PHE A 99 -1.84 -10.92 -7.60
CA PHE A 99 -1.88 -10.40 -6.24
C PHE A 99 -2.11 -11.52 -5.22
N LEU A 100 -3.11 -12.36 -5.45
CA LEU A 100 -3.40 -13.53 -4.62
C LEU A 100 -2.24 -14.54 -4.66
N SER A 101 -1.61 -14.72 -5.82
CA SER A 101 -0.46 -15.64 -5.95
C SER A 101 0.78 -15.10 -5.24
N ILE A 102 1.07 -13.80 -5.29
CA ILE A 102 2.20 -13.18 -4.58
C ILE A 102 1.99 -13.30 -3.07
N ILE A 103 0.80 -12.98 -2.55
CA ILE A 103 0.48 -13.11 -1.11
C ILE A 103 0.61 -14.57 -0.63
N CYS A 104 0.28 -15.54 -1.50
CA CYS A 104 0.41 -16.96 -1.19
C CYS A 104 1.86 -17.48 -1.36
N TRP A 105 2.60 -16.95 -2.34
CA TRP A 105 3.96 -17.39 -2.71
C TRP A 105 5.04 -16.81 -1.79
N THR A 106 4.96 -15.54 -1.40
CA THR A 106 5.88 -14.95 -0.40
C THR A 106 5.84 -15.71 0.93
N PHE A 107 4.71 -16.36 1.23
CA PHE A 107 4.57 -17.18 2.42
C PHE A 107 5.08 -18.61 2.27
N SER A 108 5.01 -19.21 1.07
CA SER A 108 5.46 -20.60 0.85
C SER A 108 6.98 -20.75 0.70
N HIS A 109 7.74 -19.65 0.51
CA HIS A 109 9.20 -19.71 0.25
C HIS A 109 10.07 -18.95 1.27
N LEU A 110 9.53 -18.56 2.43
CA LEU A 110 10.31 -17.88 3.47
C LEU A 110 10.80 -18.83 4.59
N HIS A 111 11.44 -19.94 4.21
CA HIS A 111 12.39 -20.64 5.09
C HIS A 111 13.80 -20.20 4.70
N ASP A 112 14.39 -19.33 5.52
CA ASP A 112 15.76 -18.78 5.46
C ASP A 112 15.93 -17.38 4.86
N VAL A 113 15.77 -16.36 5.72
CA VAL A 113 16.12 -14.94 5.46
C VAL A 113 17.33 -14.51 6.31
N SER A 114 18.18 -15.45 6.74
CA SER A 114 19.30 -15.13 7.64
C SER A 114 20.46 -14.35 6.99
N ARG A 115 20.35 -13.96 5.72
CA ARG A 115 21.44 -13.29 4.95
C ARG A 115 21.15 -11.92 4.34
N LEU A 116 20.00 -11.30 4.58
CA LEU A 116 19.74 -9.94 4.07
C LEU A 116 19.87 -8.88 5.17
N ARG A 117 20.99 -8.14 5.14
CA ARG A 117 21.18 -6.94 5.97
C ARG A 117 20.07 -5.93 5.67
N LYS A 118 19.33 -5.53 6.71
CA LYS A 118 18.39 -4.41 6.66
C LYS A 118 19.16 -3.10 6.44
N PRO A 119 18.68 -2.16 5.62
CA PRO A 119 19.15 -0.78 5.69
C PRO A 119 18.72 -0.18 7.04
N ALA A 120 19.65 0.54 7.68
CA ALA A 120 19.43 1.19 8.97
C ALA A 120 18.30 2.22 8.85
N MET A 121 17.17 1.94 9.50
CA MET A 121 16.13 2.92 9.76
C MET A 121 16.71 3.93 10.75
N GLY A 122 16.73 5.21 10.35
CA GLY A 122 17.26 6.31 11.16
C GLY A 122 16.61 6.36 12.54
N GLN A 123 17.44 6.44 13.56
CA GLN A 123 16.99 6.78 14.91
C GLN A 123 16.43 8.21 14.91
N PRO A 124 15.38 8.50 15.70
CA PRO A 124 14.87 9.85 15.84
C PRO A 124 15.91 10.76 16.52
N PRO A 125 16.00 12.05 16.15
CA PRO A 125 16.97 12.96 16.75
C PRO A 125 16.63 13.24 18.22
N HIS A 126 17.69 13.43 19.01
CA HIS A 126 17.67 13.84 20.42
C HIS A 126 17.06 15.22 20.64
#